data_AF-A0A1L7GMS4-F1
#
_entry.id   AF-A0A1L7GMS4-F1
#
_cell.length_a   1.000
_cell.length_b   1.000
_cell.length_c   1.000
_cell.angle_alpha   90.00
_cell.angle_beta   90.00
_cell.angle_gamma   90.00
#
_symmetry.space_group_name_H-M   'P 1'
#
loop_
_entity.id
_entity.type
_entity.pdbx_description
1 polymer ?
#
loop_
_entity_poly.entity_id
_entity_poly.type
_entity_poly.pdbx_seq_one_letter_code
_entity_poly.pdbx_strand_id
1 'polypeptide(L)'
;MAEKVDPFEASASAIGYVYQLRQALHLCVGHHGRGLEWSVAIEAGDDIEEVSNSGTVYYQLKHRAPGVSLTDASTDLWKTLRIWAHAITGDRLDLDETDLVLLTTAELPSGSVGNMLQPMASGCRNEDSALAALAAARETSTNKDLKKAFEAFDKLTDSQRQRMVGRIQVFGKAPNVDAVEDLLLERAVTAVGHQYARPFLSRLEGWFFQRTIRQLRAQDMDAISGSEFDQMFTDQRNQFRPENLPIDEDIATLEPNLSKYTDHAFVGQLLLIDISSSRISRAVRDYMRAFTQRSRWSDENLLLPGEISRYERRLVEEWEELFEEMQDELGAETAETEKVAAARKIYRWAMSEAQRRIRPDCDEPFVSKGSFHMLADDYRVGWHVDFGARLMAVLEPVEAASK
;
A
#
# COMPACT_ATOMS: atom_id res chain seq x y z
N MET A 1 -19.81 -6.66 34.80
CA MET A 1 -19.05 -7.92 34.72
C MET A 1 -17.66 -7.55 34.23
N ALA A 2 -16.62 -7.84 35.01
CA ALA A 2 -15.25 -7.55 34.60
C ALA A 2 -14.90 -8.49 33.44
N GLU A 3 -14.66 -7.94 32.25
CA GLU A 3 -14.12 -8.71 31.14
C GLU A 3 -12.75 -9.26 31.58
N LYS A 4 -12.65 -10.58 31.59
CA LYS A 4 -11.37 -11.27 31.69
C LYS A 4 -10.59 -10.89 30.43
N VAL A 5 -9.58 -10.03 30.61
CA VAL A 5 -8.53 -9.82 29.61
C VAL A 5 -7.91 -11.18 29.31
N ASP A 6 -8.04 -11.63 28.07
CA ASP A 6 -7.49 -12.91 27.64
C ASP A 6 -5.95 -12.80 27.68
N PRO A 7 -5.24 -13.64 28.47
CA PRO A 7 -3.80 -13.51 28.67
C PRO A 7 -2.95 -13.77 27.41
N PHE A 8 -3.57 -14.20 26.30
CA PHE A 8 -2.90 -14.47 25.03
C PHE A 8 -3.69 -13.91 23.84
N GLU A 9 -3.93 -12.60 23.85
CA GLU A 9 -4.51 -11.90 22.70
C GLU A 9 -3.52 -11.86 21.53
N ALA A 10 -3.61 -12.85 20.64
CA ALA A 10 -2.91 -12.84 19.36
C ALA A 10 -3.16 -11.54 18.57
N SER A 11 -4.33 -10.92 18.76
CA SER A 11 -4.69 -9.60 18.24
C SER A 11 -3.76 -8.49 18.76
N ALA A 12 -3.42 -8.47 20.05
CA ALA A 12 -2.53 -7.46 20.63
C ALA A 12 -1.10 -7.56 20.06
N SER A 13 -0.60 -8.79 19.85
CA SER A 13 0.69 -9.01 19.21
C SER A 13 0.67 -8.59 17.74
N ALA A 14 -0.39 -8.94 17.00
CA ALA A 14 -0.54 -8.55 15.59
C ALA A 14 -0.61 -7.04 15.41
N ILE A 15 -1.37 -6.33 16.26
CA ILE A 15 -1.43 -4.87 16.27
C ILE A 15 -0.06 -4.26 16.58
N GLY A 16 0.74 -4.88 17.46
CA GLY A 16 2.11 -4.46 17.73
C GLY A 16 2.98 -4.43 16.47
N TYR A 17 2.92 -5.49 15.65
CA TYR A 17 3.64 -5.53 14.36
C TYR A 17 3.12 -4.49 13.37
N VAL A 18 1.79 -4.32 13.25
CA VAL A 18 1.22 -3.27 12.37
C VAL A 18 1.67 -1.88 12.82
N TYR A 19 1.71 -1.64 14.13
CA TYR A 19 2.21 -0.39 14.70
C TYR A 19 3.68 -0.14 14.34
N GLN A 20 4.54 -1.16 14.39
CA GLN A 20 5.93 -1.03 13.95
C GLN A 20 6.03 -0.64 12.47
N LEU A 21 5.30 -1.33 11.58
CA LEU A 21 5.31 -1.05 10.15
C LEU A 21 4.82 0.38 9.84
N ARG A 22 3.74 0.82 10.48
CA ARG A 22 3.23 2.18 10.30
C ARG A 22 4.17 3.25 10.82
N GLN A 23 4.82 3.01 11.97
CA GLN A 23 5.82 3.95 12.50
C GLN A 23 7.05 4.03 11.58
N ALA A 24 7.52 2.90 11.04
CA ALA A 24 8.60 2.90 10.07
C ALA A 24 8.24 3.71 8.81
N LEU A 25 7.02 3.53 8.26
CA LEU A 25 6.54 4.35 7.15
C LEU A 25 6.45 5.84 7.52
N HIS A 26 5.99 6.16 8.74
CA HIS A 26 5.93 7.53 9.23
C HIS A 26 7.32 8.18 9.32
N LEU A 27 8.35 7.43 9.75
CA LEU A 27 9.75 7.87 9.72
C LEU A 27 10.21 8.16 8.28
N CYS A 28 9.98 7.23 7.34
CA CYS A 28 10.32 7.43 5.93
C CYS A 28 9.69 8.71 5.35
N VAL A 29 8.39 8.94 5.59
CA VAL A 29 7.68 10.15 5.14
C VAL A 29 8.23 11.41 5.84
N GLY A 30 8.58 11.32 7.12
CA GLY A 30 9.18 12.42 7.87
C GLY A 30 10.55 12.84 7.32
N HIS A 31 11.35 11.87 6.88
CA HIS A 31 12.67 12.10 6.29
C HIS A 31 12.64 12.54 4.84
N HIS A 32 11.64 12.11 4.07
CA HIS A 32 11.46 12.48 2.66
C HIS A 32 11.54 14.00 2.43
N GLY A 33 11.01 14.81 3.36
CA GLY A 33 11.09 16.27 3.28
C GLY A 33 12.43 16.90 3.67
N ARG A 34 13.43 16.12 4.09
CA ARG A 34 14.70 16.59 4.69
C ARG A 34 15.95 16.16 3.92
N GLY A 35 15.85 15.16 3.05
CA GLY A 35 16.97 14.65 2.25
C GLY A 35 16.77 13.17 1.88
N LEU A 36 17.76 12.59 1.20
CA LEU A 36 17.74 11.19 0.75
C LEU A 36 18.80 10.30 1.45
N GLU A 37 19.69 10.92 2.22
CA GLU A 37 20.81 10.25 2.90
C GLU A 37 20.36 9.58 4.21
N TRP A 38 19.49 8.59 4.06
CA TRP A 38 18.98 7.78 5.15
C TRP A 38 18.55 6.39 4.65
N SER A 39 18.48 5.43 5.57
CA SER A 39 17.81 4.15 5.36
C SER A 39 17.03 3.74 6.61
N VAL A 40 15.96 2.97 6.40
CA VAL A 40 15.12 2.43 7.47
C VAL A 40 14.99 0.93 7.27
N ALA A 41 15.26 0.17 8.33
CA ALA A 41 15.13 -1.29 8.37
C ALA A 41 14.23 -1.71 9.53
N ILE A 42 13.26 -2.58 9.24
CA ILE A 42 12.36 -3.19 10.22
C ILE A 42 12.98 -4.47 10.82
N GLU A 43 12.83 -4.68 12.14
CA GLU A 43 13.40 -5.84 12.87
C GLU A 43 14.94 -5.96 12.69
N ALA A 44 15.61 -4.80 12.70
CA ALA A 44 17.04 -4.65 12.56
C ALA A 44 17.54 -3.74 13.68
N GLY A 45 18.64 -4.11 14.34
CA GLY A 45 19.12 -3.47 15.57
C GLY A 45 18.16 -3.67 16.77
N ASP A 46 16.91 -3.24 16.61
CA ASP A 46 15.74 -3.42 17.48
C ASP A 46 14.46 -3.53 16.60
N ASP A 47 13.31 -2.96 17.02
CA ASP A 47 12.08 -2.99 16.21
C ASP A 47 12.23 -2.22 14.88
N ILE A 48 12.92 -1.07 14.90
CA ILE A 48 13.30 -0.29 13.71
C ILE A 48 14.73 0.23 13.89
N GLU A 49 15.57 0.07 12.87
CA GLU A 49 16.86 0.74 12.73
C GLU A 49 16.76 1.83 11.66
N GLU A 50 17.18 3.03 12.02
CA GLU A 50 17.37 4.15 11.10
C GLU A 50 18.85 4.49 11.03
N VAL A 51 19.39 4.61 9.82
CA VAL A 51 20.77 5.06 9.59
C VAL A 51 20.74 6.33 8.77
N SER A 52 21.53 7.32 9.16
CA SER A 52 21.70 8.57 8.42
C SER A 52 23.10 9.17 8.64
N ASN A 53 23.38 10.31 8.03
CA ASN A 53 24.65 11.03 8.24
C ASN A 53 24.89 11.47 9.69
N SER A 54 23.85 11.52 10.55
CA SER A 54 24.01 11.85 11.98
C SER A 54 24.31 10.64 12.85
N GLY A 55 24.35 9.43 12.29
CA GLY A 55 24.55 8.18 13.01
C GLY A 55 23.35 7.24 12.89
N THR A 56 23.26 6.31 13.83
CA THR A 56 22.25 5.25 13.87
C THR A 56 21.25 5.51 15.00
N VAL A 57 19.98 5.20 14.77
CA VAL A 57 18.94 5.27 15.80
C VAL A 57 18.22 3.93 15.86
N TYR A 58 18.19 3.33 17.05
CA TYR A 58 17.40 2.12 17.32
C TYR A 58 16.11 2.49 18.02
N TYR A 59 14.98 2.22 17.37
CA TYR A 59 13.67 2.42 17.94
C TYR A 59 13.15 1.11 18.50
N GLN A 60 12.85 1.14 19.79
CA GLN A 60 12.01 0.15 20.45
C GLN A 60 10.61 0.72 20.64
N LEU A 61 9.62 0.02 20.09
CA LEU A 61 8.22 0.41 20.09
C LEU A 61 7.43 -0.39 21.13
N LYS A 62 6.54 0.30 21.86
CA LYS A 62 5.62 -0.30 22.82
C LYS A 62 4.21 0.25 22.66
N HIS A 63 3.37 -0.49 21.96
CA HIS A 63 1.94 -0.22 21.84
C HIS A 63 1.18 -0.82 23.04
N ARG A 64 0.51 0.04 23.80
CA ARG A 64 -0.24 -0.31 25.02
C ARG A 64 -1.62 0.33 25.01
N ALA A 65 -2.53 -0.31 25.74
CA ALA A 65 -3.87 0.20 25.95
C ALA A 65 -3.83 1.58 26.65
N PRO A 66 -4.85 2.43 26.44
CA PRO A 66 -4.96 3.72 27.13
C PRO A 66 -4.90 3.57 28.66
N GLY A 67 -4.25 4.54 29.32
CA GLY A 67 -4.12 4.57 30.78
C GLY A 67 -3.00 3.71 31.36
N VAL A 68 -2.24 2.98 30.53
CA VAL A 68 -1.01 2.29 30.98
C VAL A 68 0.11 3.32 31.18
N SER A 69 0.89 3.15 32.25
CA SER A 69 2.04 4.01 32.54
C SER A 69 3.37 3.24 32.54
N LEU A 70 4.41 3.85 32.00
CA LEU A 70 5.78 3.33 32.05
C LEU A 70 6.44 3.73 33.38
N THR A 71 6.17 2.95 34.43
CA THR A 71 6.83 3.11 35.74
C THR A 71 8.24 2.50 35.76
N ASP A 72 9.02 2.84 36.79
CA ASP A 72 10.39 2.33 36.97
C ASP A 72 10.46 0.81 37.19
N ALA A 73 9.35 0.18 37.59
CA ALA A 73 9.24 -1.28 37.72
C ALA A 73 8.60 -1.95 36.48
N SER A 74 8.35 -1.19 35.40
CA SER A 74 7.65 -1.70 34.22
C SER A 74 8.44 -2.80 33.50
N THR A 75 7.74 -3.88 33.12
CA THR A 75 8.34 -4.94 32.31
C THR A 75 8.78 -4.47 30.94
N ASP A 76 8.13 -3.46 30.38
CA ASP A 76 8.50 -2.92 29.08
C ASP A 76 9.84 -2.22 29.14
N LEU A 77 10.02 -1.35 30.14
CA LEU A 77 11.28 -0.64 30.37
C LEU A 77 12.43 -1.64 30.55
N TRP A 78 12.28 -2.59 31.48
CA TRP A 78 13.37 -3.52 31.80
C TRP A 78 13.67 -4.53 30.70
N LYS A 79 12.65 -4.99 29.94
CA LYS A 79 12.90 -5.87 28.78
C LYS A 79 13.65 -5.12 27.67
N THR A 80 13.35 -3.85 27.45
CA THR A 80 14.07 -3.01 26.49
C THR A 80 15.51 -2.74 26.93
N LEU A 81 15.73 -2.33 28.19
CA LEU A 81 17.08 -2.17 28.75
C LEU A 81 17.89 -3.46 28.66
N ARG A 82 17.25 -4.62 28.83
CA ARG A 82 17.91 -5.93 28.66
C ARG A 82 18.39 -6.17 27.23
N ILE A 83 17.59 -5.81 26.23
CA ILE A 83 17.95 -5.97 24.81
C ILE A 83 19.21 -5.15 24.53
N TRP A 84 19.21 -3.87 24.89
CA TRP A 84 20.37 -2.98 24.69
C TRP A 84 21.59 -3.41 25.51
N ALA A 85 21.42 -3.82 26.77
CA ALA A 85 22.52 -4.34 27.58
C ALA A 85 23.16 -5.60 26.97
N HIS A 86 22.36 -6.48 26.37
CA HIS A 86 22.87 -7.65 25.64
C HIS A 86 23.57 -7.27 24.33
N ALA A 87 23.13 -6.21 23.65
CA ALA A 87 23.79 -5.72 22.45
C ALA A 87 25.15 -5.11 22.80
N ILE A 88 25.23 -4.28 23.84
CA ILE A 88 26.47 -3.65 24.34
C ILE A 88 27.47 -4.72 24.81
N THR A 89 27.05 -5.65 25.66
CA THR A 89 27.97 -6.69 26.19
C THR A 89 28.38 -7.71 25.14
N GLY A 90 27.61 -7.82 24.05
CA GLY A 90 27.93 -8.67 22.91
C GLY A 90 28.69 -7.94 21.79
N ASP A 91 29.08 -6.68 21.99
CA ASP A 91 29.78 -5.85 21.00
C ASP A 91 29.01 -5.70 19.66
N ARG A 92 27.68 -5.67 19.76
CA ARG A 92 26.74 -5.51 18.63
C ARG A 92 26.10 -4.11 18.58
N LEU A 93 26.50 -3.21 19.47
CA LEU A 93 25.95 -1.87 19.58
C LEU A 93 27.07 -0.91 19.98
N ASP A 94 27.35 0.05 19.10
CA ASP A 94 28.29 1.13 19.37
C ASP A 94 27.55 2.34 19.94
N LEU A 95 27.80 2.63 21.22
CA LEU A 95 27.21 3.77 21.93
C LEU A 95 27.79 5.12 21.51
N ASP A 96 28.85 5.16 20.71
CA ASP A 96 29.40 6.42 20.21
C ASP A 96 28.64 6.90 18.94
N GLU A 97 28.06 5.96 18.19
CA GLU A 97 27.33 6.21 16.94
C GLU A 97 25.82 5.94 17.00
N THR A 98 25.32 5.31 18.08
CA THR A 98 23.93 4.85 18.18
C THR A 98 23.16 5.55 19.30
N ASP A 99 22.05 6.19 18.94
CA ASP A 99 21.03 6.66 19.88
C ASP A 99 19.92 5.62 20.07
N LEU A 100 19.35 5.54 21.27
CA LEU A 100 18.37 4.52 21.67
C LEU A 100 17.03 5.17 21.98
N VAL A 101 16.00 4.86 21.21
CA VAL A 101 14.67 5.47 21.36
C VAL A 101 13.67 4.44 21.86
N LEU A 102 13.09 4.68 23.04
CA LEU A 102 11.91 3.96 23.50
C LEU A 102 10.66 4.78 23.22
N LEU A 103 9.90 4.40 22.19
CA LEU A 103 8.65 5.04 21.80
C LEU A 103 7.46 4.23 22.31
N THR A 104 6.65 4.82 23.18
CA THR A 104 5.52 4.12 23.80
C THR A 104 4.24 4.96 23.82
N THR A 105 3.10 4.30 23.63
CA THR A 105 1.78 4.93 23.81
C THR A 105 1.44 5.14 25.29
N ALA A 106 2.21 4.52 26.21
CA ALA A 106 2.03 4.65 27.65
C ALA A 106 2.38 6.05 28.17
N GLU A 107 1.76 6.44 29.28
CA GLU A 107 2.10 7.69 29.97
C GLU A 107 3.44 7.57 30.71
N LEU A 108 4.17 8.68 30.84
CA LEU A 108 5.38 8.76 31.66
C LEU A 108 5.04 9.48 32.97
N PRO A 109 4.95 8.78 34.11
CA PRO A 109 4.70 9.43 35.39
C PRO A 109 5.79 10.47 35.71
N SER A 110 5.42 11.61 36.28
CA SER A 110 6.38 12.65 36.66
C SER A 110 7.43 12.10 37.63
N GLY A 111 8.70 12.37 37.34
CA GLY A 111 9.82 11.87 38.12
C GLY A 111 10.13 10.37 37.94
N SER A 112 9.48 9.66 37.01
CA SER A 112 9.89 8.32 36.62
C SER A 112 11.13 8.36 35.71
N VAL A 113 11.81 7.22 35.58
CA VAL A 113 12.91 7.01 34.62
C VAL A 113 12.48 7.43 33.22
N GLY A 114 11.29 7.01 32.78
CA GLY A 114 10.76 7.40 31.48
C GLY A 114 10.64 8.92 31.33
N ASN A 115 10.11 9.62 32.33
CA ASN A 115 9.98 11.07 32.32
C ASN A 115 11.35 11.79 32.31
N MET A 116 12.31 11.28 33.08
CA MET A 116 13.67 11.81 33.19
C MET A 116 14.57 11.50 31.98
N LEU A 117 14.18 10.57 31.11
CA LEU A 117 14.90 10.23 29.89
C LEU A 117 14.22 10.76 28.61
N GLN A 118 13.25 11.67 28.73
CA GLN A 118 12.73 12.39 27.57
C GLN A 118 13.81 13.23 26.87
N PRO A 119 13.59 13.66 25.61
CA PRO A 119 14.50 14.58 24.92
C PRO A 119 14.75 15.86 25.71
N MET A 120 15.90 16.49 25.50
CA MET A 120 16.29 17.71 26.23
C MET A 120 15.25 18.83 26.13
N ALA A 121 14.57 18.95 24.99
CA ALA A 121 13.51 19.92 24.75
C ALA A 121 12.31 19.81 25.72
N SER A 122 12.13 18.66 26.39
CA SER A 122 11.10 18.47 27.42
C SER A 122 11.35 19.23 28.72
N GLY A 123 12.60 19.67 28.97
CA GLY A 123 13.02 20.27 30.23
C GLY A 123 13.07 19.32 31.44
N CYS A 124 12.71 18.04 31.27
CA CYS A 124 12.67 17.04 32.34
C CYS A 124 13.91 16.15 32.39
N ARG A 125 14.81 16.24 31.40
CA ARG A 125 15.91 15.29 31.22
C ARG A 125 16.91 15.34 32.38
N ASN A 126 17.15 14.19 33.03
CA ASN A 126 18.12 14.04 34.11
C ASN A 126 18.66 12.59 34.15
N GLU A 127 19.80 12.38 33.50
CA GLU A 127 20.39 11.04 33.30
C GLU A 127 20.90 10.42 34.60
N ASP A 128 21.52 11.21 35.48
CA ASP A 128 22.02 10.75 36.78
C ASP A 128 20.88 10.28 37.69
N SER A 129 19.79 11.06 37.76
CA SER A 129 18.62 10.70 38.55
C SER A 129 17.89 9.49 37.97
N ALA A 130 17.82 9.38 36.64
CA ALA A 130 17.28 8.20 35.99
C ALA A 130 18.10 6.94 36.29
N LEU A 131 19.44 7.02 36.26
CA LEU A 131 20.31 5.90 36.59
C LEU A 131 20.16 5.50 38.07
N ALA A 132 20.08 6.47 38.99
CA ALA A 132 19.82 6.20 40.40
C ALA A 132 18.45 5.54 40.64
N ALA A 133 17.41 5.99 39.93
CA ALA A 133 16.08 5.40 40.00
C ALA A 133 16.06 3.96 39.45
N LEU A 134 16.78 3.69 38.35
CA LEU A 134 16.96 2.34 37.83
C LEU A 134 17.65 1.42 38.83
N ALA A 135 18.72 1.89 39.49
CA ALA A 135 19.40 1.12 40.53
C ALA A 135 18.48 0.82 41.72
N ALA A 136 17.73 1.82 42.20
CA ALA A 136 16.77 1.64 43.29
C ALA A 136 15.64 0.66 42.91
N ALA A 137 15.09 0.76 41.69
CA ALA A 137 14.07 -0.16 41.20
C ALA A 137 14.62 -1.60 41.07
N ARG A 138 15.86 -1.76 40.63
CA ARG A 138 16.58 -3.04 40.58
C ARG A 138 16.75 -3.67 41.95
N GLU A 139 17.08 -2.89 42.98
CA GLU A 139 17.29 -3.38 44.35
C GLU A 139 15.98 -3.75 45.06
N THR A 140 14.93 -2.95 44.84
CA THR A 140 13.65 -3.09 45.55
C THR A 140 12.68 -4.05 44.87
N SER A 141 12.86 -4.34 43.58
CA SER A 141 11.92 -5.18 42.83
C SER A 141 11.97 -6.65 43.25
N THR A 142 10.80 -7.20 43.56
CA THR A 142 10.59 -8.64 43.80
C THR A 142 10.02 -9.36 42.57
N ASN A 143 9.92 -8.68 41.42
CA ASN A 143 9.32 -9.24 40.22
C ASN A 143 10.26 -10.26 39.57
N LYS A 144 9.88 -11.54 39.62
CA LYS A 144 10.65 -12.66 39.07
C LYS A 144 10.82 -12.60 37.55
N ASP A 145 9.89 -11.97 36.84
CA ASP A 145 9.94 -11.85 35.37
C ASP A 145 11.07 -10.91 34.91
N LEU A 146 11.53 -10.02 35.79
CA LEU A 146 12.61 -9.07 35.52
C LEU A 146 14.00 -9.64 35.78
N LYS A 147 14.11 -10.84 36.37
CA LYS A 147 15.40 -11.42 36.77
C LYS A 147 16.45 -11.37 35.67
N LYS A 148 16.09 -11.78 34.44
CA LYS A 148 17.04 -11.78 33.31
C LYS A 148 17.41 -10.38 32.84
N ALA A 149 16.51 -9.41 33.01
CA ALA A 149 16.78 -8.01 32.66
C ALA A 149 17.77 -7.38 33.64
N PHE A 150 17.52 -7.60 34.93
CA PHE A 150 18.41 -7.25 36.02
C PHE A 150 19.79 -7.86 35.86
N GLU A 151 19.90 -9.16 35.59
CA GLU A 151 21.19 -9.81 35.34
C GLU A 151 21.95 -9.23 34.13
N ALA A 152 21.25 -8.80 33.08
CA ALA A 152 21.89 -8.17 31.92
C ALA A 152 22.38 -6.75 32.26
N PHE A 153 21.58 -5.97 33.00
CA PHE A 153 21.96 -4.64 33.46
C PHE A 153 23.14 -4.68 34.45
N ASP A 154 23.16 -5.69 35.33
CA ASP A 154 24.22 -5.88 36.32
C ASP A 154 25.57 -6.24 35.66
N LYS A 155 25.56 -6.83 34.46
CA LYS A 155 26.78 -7.14 33.68
C LYS A 155 27.44 -5.93 33.07
N LEU A 156 26.70 -4.83 32.87
CA LEU A 156 27.29 -3.58 32.39
C LEU A 156 28.18 -2.98 33.47
N THR A 157 29.33 -2.43 33.07
CA THR A 157 30.14 -1.58 33.96
C THR A 157 29.41 -0.27 34.26
N ASP A 158 29.79 0.43 35.32
CA ASP A 158 29.17 1.72 35.66
C ASP A 158 29.30 2.74 34.52
N SER A 159 30.45 2.76 33.84
CA SER A 159 30.67 3.58 32.64
C SER A 159 29.75 3.18 31.49
N GLN A 160 29.55 1.87 31.25
CA GLN A 160 28.60 1.42 30.22
C GLN A 160 27.16 1.79 30.56
N ARG A 161 26.74 1.70 31.84
CA ARG A 161 25.40 2.11 32.28
C ARG A 161 25.18 3.60 32.07
N GLN A 162 26.14 4.45 32.49
CA GLN A 162 26.06 5.89 32.26
C GLN A 162 25.97 6.23 30.77
N ARG A 163 26.86 5.66 29.94
CA ARG A 163 26.82 5.91 28.48
C ARG A 163 25.53 5.42 27.84
N MET A 164 25.05 4.23 28.21
CA MET A 164 23.79 3.70 27.70
C MET A 164 22.63 4.63 28.07
N VAL A 165 22.50 5.03 29.34
CA VAL A 165 21.44 5.96 29.78
C VAL A 165 21.55 7.30 29.07
N GLY A 166 22.76 7.81 28.85
CA GLY A 166 23.01 9.03 28.09
C GLY A 166 22.53 8.97 26.63
N ARG A 167 22.48 7.78 26.03
CA ARG A 167 21.97 7.57 24.67
C ARG A 167 20.48 7.29 24.59
N ILE A 168 19.81 7.06 25.72
CA ILE A 168 18.38 6.76 25.74
C ILE A 168 17.54 8.04 25.64
N GLN A 169 16.53 7.99 24.78
CA GLN A 169 15.42 8.93 24.71
C GLN A 169 14.09 8.18 24.83
N VAL A 170 13.24 8.58 25.77
CA VAL A 170 11.92 7.97 25.97
C VAL A 170 10.85 8.94 25.53
N PHE A 171 9.95 8.48 24.66
CA PHE A 171 8.80 9.23 24.19
C PHE A 171 7.54 8.49 24.62
N GLY A 172 6.82 9.05 25.59
CA GLY A 172 5.52 8.53 26.00
C GLY A 172 4.37 9.29 25.38
N LYS A 173 3.15 8.76 25.55
CA LYS A 173 1.94 9.26 24.87
C LYS A 173 2.13 9.40 23.36
N ALA A 174 2.97 8.55 22.78
CA ALA A 174 3.15 8.51 21.34
C ALA A 174 1.80 8.18 20.65
N PRO A 175 1.60 8.63 19.40
CA PRO A 175 0.45 8.24 18.61
C PRO A 175 0.29 6.72 18.59
N ASN A 176 -0.93 6.22 18.77
CA ASN A 176 -1.23 4.80 18.60
C ASN A 176 -1.31 4.43 17.11
N VAL A 177 -1.58 3.16 16.80
CA VAL A 177 -1.59 2.67 15.40
C VAL A 177 -2.56 3.42 14.47
N ASP A 178 -3.69 3.88 15.00
CA ASP A 178 -4.68 4.65 14.24
C ASP A 178 -4.26 6.12 14.08
N ALA A 179 -3.76 6.73 15.17
CA ALA A 179 -3.28 8.11 15.12
C ALA A 179 -2.04 8.27 14.20
N VAL A 180 -1.22 7.23 14.03
CA VAL A 180 -0.15 7.24 13.01
C VAL A 180 -0.73 7.25 11.59
N GLU A 181 -1.82 6.53 11.33
CA GLU A 181 -2.53 6.60 10.03
C GLU A 181 -3.03 8.03 9.77
N ASP A 182 -3.60 8.69 10.77
CA ASP A 182 -4.06 10.08 10.65
C ASP A 182 -2.90 11.03 10.30
N LEU A 183 -1.73 10.88 10.96
CA LEU A 183 -0.53 11.67 10.65
C LEU A 183 -0.01 11.41 9.24
N LEU A 184 -0.07 10.17 8.77
CA LEU A 184 0.28 9.82 7.39
C LEU A 184 -0.72 10.41 6.40
N LEU A 185 -2.01 10.44 6.75
CA LEU A 185 -3.06 11.00 5.92
C LEU A 185 -2.89 12.52 5.76
N GLU A 186 -2.50 13.24 6.81
CA GLU A 186 -2.15 14.68 6.73
C GLU A 186 -1.02 14.93 5.71
N ARG A 187 -0.01 14.04 5.68
CA ARG A 187 1.08 14.11 4.70
C ARG A 187 0.59 13.79 3.29
N ALA A 188 -0.27 12.78 3.13
CA ALA A 188 -0.89 12.44 1.86
C ALA A 188 -1.72 13.60 1.29
N VAL A 189 -2.49 14.31 2.12
CA VAL A 189 -3.25 15.51 1.71
C VAL A 189 -2.33 16.57 1.11
N THR A 190 -1.15 16.77 1.71
CA THR A 190 -0.18 17.74 1.19
C THR A 190 0.41 17.30 -0.15
N ALA A 191 0.53 15.99 -0.39
CA ALA A 191 1.11 15.41 -1.60
C ALA A 191 0.15 15.35 -2.79
N VAL A 192 -1.12 14.97 -2.57
CA VAL A 192 -2.09 14.69 -3.64
C VAL A 192 -3.44 15.40 -3.46
N GLY A 193 -3.61 16.22 -2.42
CA GLY A 193 -4.87 16.90 -2.11
C GLY A 193 -5.89 16.01 -1.38
N HIS A 194 -6.90 16.64 -0.78
CA HIS A 194 -7.88 15.96 0.07
C HIS A 194 -8.65 14.83 -0.64
N GLN A 195 -9.01 15.03 -1.91
CA GLN A 195 -9.79 14.06 -2.67
C GLN A 195 -9.06 12.72 -2.81
N TYR A 196 -7.74 12.75 -2.99
CA TYR A 196 -6.95 11.58 -3.35
C TYR A 196 -6.11 11.02 -2.19
N ALA A 197 -6.09 11.70 -1.04
CA ALA A 197 -5.21 11.37 0.08
C ALA A 197 -5.38 9.94 0.60
N ARG A 198 -6.62 9.47 0.81
CA ARG A 198 -6.89 8.12 1.33
C ARG A 198 -6.56 7.02 0.29
N PRO A 199 -6.99 7.12 -0.99
CA PRO A 199 -6.55 6.22 -2.05
C PRO A 199 -5.03 6.16 -2.26
N PHE A 200 -4.35 7.31 -2.14
CA PHE A 200 -2.89 7.38 -2.21
C PHE A 200 -2.23 6.68 -1.02
N LEU A 201 -2.66 6.99 0.22
CA LEU A 201 -2.12 6.38 1.42
C LEU A 201 -2.30 4.85 1.42
N SER A 202 -3.46 4.35 1.00
CA SER A 202 -3.70 2.91 0.90
C SER A 202 -2.70 2.21 -0.03
N ARG A 203 -2.34 2.84 -1.16
CA ARG A 203 -1.35 2.30 -2.10
C ARG A 203 0.07 2.43 -1.57
N LEU A 204 0.37 3.50 -0.84
CA LEU A 204 1.66 3.70 -0.18
C LEU A 204 1.89 2.66 0.93
N GLU A 205 0.92 2.44 1.80
CA GLU A 205 0.95 1.38 2.82
C GLU A 205 1.07 -0.01 2.18
N GLY A 206 0.27 -0.27 1.13
CA GLY A 206 0.31 -1.53 0.40
C GLY A 206 1.72 -1.84 -0.16
N TRP A 207 2.35 -0.86 -0.81
CA TRP A 207 3.74 -1.01 -1.26
C TRP A 207 4.71 -1.22 -0.09
N PHE A 208 4.61 -0.40 0.96
CA PHE A 208 5.55 -0.43 2.07
C PHE A 208 5.51 -1.77 2.82
N PHE A 209 4.32 -2.32 3.03
CA PHE A 209 4.15 -3.61 3.67
C PHE A 209 4.73 -4.74 2.81
N GLN A 210 4.47 -4.74 1.50
CA GLN A 210 5.09 -5.71 0.59
C GLN A 210 6.62 -5.59 0.53
N ARG A 211 7.15 -4.36 0.56
CA ARG A 211 8.59 -4.10 0.63
C ARG A 211 9.20 -4.62 1.93
N THR A 212 8.52 -4.41 3.05
CA THR A 212 8.99 -4.92 4.35
C THR A 212 8.96 -6.45 4.42
N ILE A 213 7.92 -7.09 3.86
CA ILE A 213 7.88 -8.57 3.75
C ILE A 213 9.08 -9.11 2.97
N ARG A 214 9.50 -8.41 1.89
CA ARG A 214 10.71 -8.78 1.14
C ARG A 214 11.96 -8.67 1.99
N GLN A 215 12.12 -7.57 2.72
CA GLN A 215 13.26 -7.38 3.64
C GLN A 215 13.32 -8.49 4.69
N LEU A 216 12.20 -8.78 5.37
CA LEU A 216 12.15 -9.79 6.45
C LEU A 216 12.43 -11.23 5.97
N ARG A 217 12.32 -11.48 4.67
CA ARG A 217 12.64 -12.78 4.04
C ARG A 217 14.03 -12.83 3.43
N ALA A 218 14.70 -11.68 3.28
CA ALA A 218 16.03 -11.61 2.72
C ALA A 218 17.05 -12.24 3.67
N GLN A 219 18.12 -12.80 3.10
CA GLN A 219 19.23 -13.36 3.89
C GLN A 219 20.16 -12.27 4.42
N ASP A 220 20.25 -11.16 3.68
CA ASP A 220 21.00 -9.97 4.03
C ASP A 220 20.04 -8.82 4.37
N MET A 221 20.49 -7.89 5.20
CA MET A 221 19.70 -6.71 5.58
C MET A 221 19.48 -5.78 4.37
N ASP A 222 18.29 -5.85 3.79
CA ASP A 222 17.85 -5.06 2.64
C ASP A 222 16.98 -3.86 3.08
N ALA A 223 17.63 -2.89 3.74
CA ALA A 223 16.98 -1.68 4.26
C ALA A 223 16.33 -0.83 3.15
N ILE A 224 15.24 -0.16 3.48
CA ILE A 224 14.58 0.79 2.57
C ILE A 224 15.42 2.07 2.55
N SER A 225 16.01 2.37 1.40
CA SER A 225 16.81 3.59 1.21
C SER A 225 15.94 4.82 0.93
N GLY A 226 16.45 6.00 1.26
CA GLY A 226 15.76 7.26 0.96
C GLY A 226 15.54 7.49 -0.53
N SER A 227 16.46 7.05 -1.39
CA SER A 227 16.31 7.13 -2.84
C SER A 227 15.24 6.16 -3.39
N GLU A 228 15.18 4.93 -2.87
CA GLU A 228 14.11 3.99 -3.20
C GLU A 228 12.74 4.56 -2.82
N PHE A 229 12.63 5.08 -1.59
CA PHE A 229 11.39 5.65 -1.09
C PHE A 229 10.96 6.88 -1.90
N ASP A 230 11.89 7.79 -2.20
CA ASP A 230 11.61 9.00 -3.00
C ASP A 230 11.12 8.68 -4.40
N GLN A 231 11.77 7.73 -5.09
CA GLN A 231 11.37 7.29 -6.41
C GLN A 231 9.96 6.71 -6.38
N MET A 232 9.70 5.76 -5.48
CA MET A 232 8.38 5.14 -5.37
C MET A 232 7.29 6.14 -4.96
N PHE A 233 7.55 7.00 -3.98
CA PHE A 233 6.60 8.01 -3.52
C PHE A 233 6.26 8.98 -4.66
N THR A 234 7.28 9.40 -5.41
CA THR A 234 7.12 10.27 -6.57
C THR A 234 6.30 9.61 -7.67
N ASP A 235 6.60 8.35 -8.00
CA ASP A 235 5.87 7.59 -9.02
C ASP A 235 4.41 7.40 -8.65
N GLN A 236 4.14 6.98 -7.41
CA GLN A 236 2.77 6.86 -6.90
C GLN A 236 2.05 8.20 -6.92
N ARG A 237 2.68 9.29 -6.44
CA ARG A 237 2.07 10.63 -6.43
C ARG A 237 1.71 11.07 -7.84
N ASN A 238 2.57 10.78 -8.82
CA ASN A 238 2.36 11.18 -10.21
C ASN A 238 1.14 10.49 -10.86
N GLN A 239 0.71 9.34 -10.35
CA GLN A 239 -0.52 8.67 -10.79
C GLN A 239 -1.81 9.41 -10.40
N PHE A 240 -1.76 10.30 -9.40
CA PHE A 240 -2.89 11.10 -8.94
C PHE A 240 -2.92 12.51 -9.52
N ARG A 241 -2.09 12.80 -10.54
CA ARG A 241 -2.12 14.08 -11.26
C ARG A 241 -3.40 14.21 -12.10
N PRO A 242 -3.86 15.43 -12.41
CA PRO A 242 -5.05 15.64 -13.24
C PRO A 242 -5.01 14.93 -14.60
N GLU A 243 -3.82 14.71 -15.16
CA GLU A 243 -3.59 14.07 -16.46
C GLU A 243 -3.52 12.54 -16.39
N ASN A 244 -3.60 11.94 -15.20
CA ASN A 244 -3.39 10.50 -14.99
C ASN A 244 -4.47 9.86 -14.09
N LEU A 245 -4.54 8.54 -14.10
CA LEU A 245 -5.31 7.71 -13.17
C LEU A 245 -4.42 6.56 -12.70
N PRO A 246 -4.48 6.16 -11.42
CA PRO A 246 -3.67 5.06 -10.92
C PRO A 246 -4.05 3.74 -11.58
N ILE A 247 -3.05 2.94 -11.95
CA ILE A 247 -3.25 1.58 -12.44
C ILE A 247 -2.84 0.64 -11.33
N ASP A 248 -3.75 -0.25 -10.97
CA ASP A 248 -3.55 -1.13 -9.84
C ASP A 248 -2.98 -2.48 -10.30
N GLU A 249 -1.81 -2.84 -9.78
CA GLU A 249 -1.05 -4.00 -10.24
C GLU A 249 -1.80 -5.34 -10.00
N ASP A 250 -2.59 -5.42 -8.94
CA ASP A 250 -3.44 -6.59 -8.66
C ASP A 250 -4.55 -6.77 -9.72
N ILE A 251 -4.99 -5.67 -10.35
CA ILE A 251 -5.90 -5.71 -11.50
C ILE A 251 -5.12 -5.99 -12.78
N ALA A 252 -3.97 -5.34 -12.98
CA ALA A 252 -3.13 -5.51 -14.17
C ALA A 252 -2.63 -6.96 -14.33
N THR A 253 -2.57 -7.73 -13.24
CA THR A 253 -2.19 -9.16 -13.24
C THR A 253 -3.38 -10.11 -13.14
N LEU A 254 -4.61 -9.60 -13.04
CA LEU A 254 -5.82 -10.41 -12.88
C LEU A 254 -6.07 -11.31 -14.09
N GLU A 255 -6.40 -12.59 -13.85
CA GLU A 255 -6.72 -13.57 -14.90
C GLU A 255 -8.19 -14.05 -14.80
N PRO A 256 -8.96 -14.03 -15.91
CA PRO A 256 -10.37 -14.35 -15.87
C PRO A 256 -10.64 -15.86 -15.88
N ASN A 257 -11.72 -16.27 -15.23
CA ASN A 257 -12.36 -17.55 -15.54
C ASN A 257 -13.24 -17.39 -16.79
N LEU A 258 -12.71 -17.81 -17.95
CA LEU A 258 -13.32 -17.61 -19.27
C LEU A 258 -14.77 -18.13 -19.38
N SER A 259 -15.12 -19.18 -18.64
CA SER A 259 -16.48 -19.77 -18.67
C SER A 259 -17.57 -18.80 -18.20
N LYS A 260 -17.21 -17.79 -17.39
CA LYS A 260 -18.17 -16.78 -16.91
C LYS A 260 -18.52 -15.73 -17.96
N TYR A 261 -17.76 -15.66 -19.05
CA TYR A 261 -17.89 -14.62 -20.06
C TYR A 261 -18.45 -15.14 -21.39
N THR A 262 -18.76 -16.44 -21.49
CA THR A 262 -19.18 -17.06 -22.76
C THR A 262 -20.47 -16.45 -23.31
N ASP A 263 -21.39 -16.05 -22.43
CA ASP A 263 -22.70 -15.49 -22.80
C ASP A 263 -22.68 -13.96 -22.95
N HIS A 264 -21.53 -13.30 -22.76
CA HIS A 264 -21.42 -11.86 -22.96
C HIS A 264 -21.54 -11.49 -24.43
N ALA A 265 -22.24 -10.39 -24.71
CA ALA A 265 -22.53 -9.96 -26.07
C ALA A 265 -21.25 -9.65 -26.84
N PHE A 266 -20.25 -9.03 -26.21
CA PHE A 266 -18.96 -8.78 -26.88
C PHE A 266 -18.27 -10.07 -27.32
N VAL A 267 -18.39 -11.17 -26.56
CA VAL A 267 -17.83 -12.48 -26.94
C VAL A 267 -18.58 -13.04 -28.15
N GLY A 268 -19.90 -12.94 -28.16
CA GLY A 268 -20.73 -13.26 -29.32
C GLY A 268 -20.31 -12.48 -30.58
N GLN A 269 -20.03 -11.18 -30.45
CA GLN A 269 -19.54 -10.36 -31.56
C GLN A 269 -18.18 -10.85 -32.09
N LEU A 270 -17.27 -11.30 -31.22
CA LEU A 270 -15.96 -11.81 -31.64
C LEU A 270 -16.06 -13.16 -32.35
N LEU A 271 -17.00 -14.01 -31.94
CA LEU A 271 -17.31 -15.26 -32.63
C LEU A 271 -17.89 -15.00 -34.02
N LEU A 272 -18.76 -14.00 -34.16
CA LEU A 272 -19.40 -13.62 -35.43
C LEU A 272 -18.38 -13.22 -36.52
N ILE A 273 -17.21 -12.72 -36.13
CA ILE A 273 -16.16 -12.27 -37.06
C ILE A 273 -14.97 -13.26 -37.11
N ASP A 274 -15.19 -14.51 -36.67
CA ASP A 274 -14.20 -15.59 -36.67
C ASP A 274 -12.88 -15.24 -35.94
N ILE A 275 -12.96 -14.58 -34.77
CA ILE A 275 -11.78 -14.40 -33.91
C ILE A 275 -11.42 -15.72 -33.24
N SER A 276 -10.12 -16.04 -33.25
CA SER A 276 -9.61 -17.26 -32.61
C SER A 276 -9.88 -17.27 -31.10
N SER A 277 -10.10 -18.46 -30.54
CA SER A 277 -10.30 -18.67 -29.10
C SER A 277 -9.21 -18.00 -28.24
N SER A 278 -7.94 -18.09 -28.67
CA SER A 278 -6.81 -17.44 -28.00
C SER A 278 -6.91 -15.92 -27.93
N ARG A 279 -7.47 -15.27 -28.95
CA ARG A 279 -7.70 -13.81 -28.97
C ARG A 279 -8.96 -13.44 -28.20
N ILE A 280 -9.97 -14.30 -28.18
CA ILE A 280 -11.15 -14.13 -27.30
C ILE A 280 -10.71 -14.18 -25.84
N SER A 281 -9.83 -15.10 -25.45
CA SER A 281 -9.29 -15.14 -24.08
C SER A 281 -8.59 -13.84 -23.67
N ARG A 282 -7.85 -13.20 -24.59
CA ARG A 282 -7.23 -11.89 -24.35
C ARG A 282 -8.26 -10.78 -24.24
N ALA A 283 -9.27 -10.78 -25.11
CA ALA A 283 -10.37 -9.81 -25.06
C ALA A 283 -11.14 -9.88 -23.72
N VAL A 284 -11.44 -11.08 -23.24
CA VAL A 284 -12.09 -11.30 -21.93
C VAL A 284 -11.22 -10.76 -20.79
N ARG A 285 -9.90 -10.97 -20.86
CA ARG A 285 -8.95 -10.41 -19.89
C ARG A 285 -8.96 -8.88 -19.92
N ASP A 286 -8.85 -8.27 -21.09
CA ASP A 286 -8.86 -6.82 -21.24
C ASP A 286 -10.19 -6.21 -20.76
N TYR A 287 -11.33 -6.81 -21.11
CA TYR A 287 -12.66 -6.44 -20.61
C TYR A 287 -12.70 -6.47 -19.07
N MET A 288 -12.33 -7.59 -18.46
CA MET A 288 -12.40 -7.77 -17.00
C MET A 288 -11.51 -6.76 -16.28
N ARG A 289 -10.29 -6.55 -16.77
CA ARG A 289 -9.34 -5.60 -16.16
C ARG A 289 -9.84 -4.18 -16.29
N ALA A 290 -10.32 -3.76 -17.46
CA ALA A 290 -10.88 -2.43 -17.64
C ALA A 290 -12.12 -2.20 -16.77
N PHE A 291 -13.04 -3.16 -16.72
CA PHE A 291 -14.24 -3.09 -15.90
C PHE A 291 -13.89 -2.96 -14.41
N THR A 292 -12.98 -3.81 -13.92
CA THR A 292 -12.56 -3.83 -12.51
C THR A 292 -11.81 -2.55 -12.14
N GLN A 293 -10.89 -2.09 -13.01
CA GLN A 293 -10.12 -0.86 -12.80
C GLN A 293 -11.03 0.37 -12.77
N ARG A 294 -11.97 0.48 -13.72
CA ARG A 294 -12.95 1.57 -13.77
C ARG A 294 -13.88 1.56 -12.57
N SER A 295 -14.27 0.37 -12.08
CA SER A 295 -15.07 0.23 -10.87
C SER A 295 -14.31 0.75 -9.65
N ARG A 296 -13.04 0.35 -9.49
CA ARG A 296 -12.19 0.85 -8.39
C ARG A 296 -12.00 2.36 -8.45
N TRP A 297 -11.76 2.93 -9.63
CA TRP A 297 -11.68 4.39 -9.80
C TRP A 297 -12.98 5.10 -9.41
N SER A 298 -14.12 4.50 -9.68
CA SER A 298 -15.43 5.03 -9.29
C SER A 298 -15.63 4.96 -7.78
N ASP A 299 -15.38 3.79 -7.17
CA ASP A 299 -15.56 3.56 -5.74
C ASP A 299 -14.64 4.47 -4.90
N GLU A 300 -13.44 4.73 -5.39
CA GLU A 300 -12.45 5.62 -4.77
C GLU A 300 -12.64 7.12 -5.14
N ASN A 301 -13.69 7.47 -5.89
CA ASN A 301 -13.97 8.84 -6.35
C ASN A 301 -12.80 9.52 -7.08
N LEU A 302 -12.07 8.76 -7.91
CA LEU A 302 -10.94 9.25 -8.70
C LEU A 302 -11.36 9.87 -10.04
N LEU A 303 -12.57 9.55 -10.48
CA LEU A 303 -13.15 10.02 -11.74
C LEU A 303 -13.87 11.36 -11.56
N LEU A 304 -13.77 12.24 -12.55
CA LEU A 304 -14.58 13.45 -12.62
C LEU A 304 -16.01 13.10 -13.05
N PRO A 305 -17.02 13.91 -12.65
CA PRO A 305 -18.39 13.72 -13.11
C PRO A 305 -18.50 13.64 -14.64
N GLY A 306 -19.13 12.56 -15.13
CA GLY A 306 -19.33 12.28 -16.55
C GLY A 306 -18.05 12.01 -17.35
N GLU A 307 -16.89 11.81 -16.70
CA GLU A 307 -15.61 11.56 -17.38
C GLU A 307 -15.65 10.30 -18.24
N ILE A 308 -16.19 9.21 -17.68
CA ILE A 308 -16.38 7.95 -18.39
C ILE A 308 -17.28 8.14 -19.61
N SER A 309 -18.42 8.82 -19.47
CA SER A 309 -19.35 9.06 -20.58
C SER A 309 -18.72 9.89 -21.69
N ARG A 310 -17.92 10.93 -21.34
CA ARG A 310 -17.18 11.72 -22.33
C ARG A 310 -16.08 10.90 -23.00
N TYR A 311 -15.42 10.01 -22.28
CA TYR A 311 -14.42 9.11 -22.83
C TYR A 311 -15.03 8.14 -23.82
N GLU A 312 -16.10 7.44 -23.41
CA GLU A 312 -16.80 6.48 -24.24
C GLU A 312 -17.42 7.12 -25.48
N ARG A 313 -17.96 8.34 -25.38
CA ARG A 313 -18.44 9.08 -26.55
C ARG A 313 -17.34 9.26 -27.60
N ARG A 314 -16.11 9.61 -27.20
CA ARG A 314 -14.97 9.73 -28.14
C ARG A 314 -14.63 8.39 -28.80
N LEU A 315 -14.70 7.29 -28.04
CA LEU A 315 -14.46 5.95 -28.59
C LEU A 315 -15.52 5.55 -29.62
N VAL A 316 -16.78 5.87 -29.33
CA VAL A 316 -17.91 5.62 -30.25
C VAL A 316 -17.80 6.48 -31.50
N GLU A 317 -17.57 7.79 -31.37
CA GLU A 317 -17.43 8.72 -32.52
C GLU A 317 -16.35 8.25 -33.51
N GLU A 318 -15.20 7.76 -33.03
CA GLU A 318 -14.15 7.22 -33.91
C GLU A 318 -14.47 5.86 -34.53
N TRP A 319 -15.18 5.01 -33.78
CA TRP A 319 -15.64 3.76 -34.32
C TRP A 319 -16.72 3.99 -35.39
N GLU A 320 -17.63 4.95 -35.18
CA GLU A 320 -18.70 5.32 -36.11
C GLU A 320 -18.12 5.73 -37.47
N GLU A 321 -17.10 6.61 -37.49
CA GLU A 321 -16.44 7.03 -38.74
C GLU A 321 -15.92 5.83 -39.57
N LEU A 322 -15.26 4.87 -38.93
CA LEU A 322 -14.73 3.67 -39.59
C LEU A 322 -15.82 2.66 -39.97
N PHE A 323 -16.89 2.60 -39.19
CA PHE A 323 -18.01 1.71 -39.43
C PHE A 323 -18.85 2.19 -40.62
N GLU A 324 -19.08 3.50 -40.74
CA GLU A 324 -19.73 4.13 -41.89
C GLU A 324 -18.91 3.93 -43.17
N GLU A 325 -17.59 4.10 -43.12
CA GLU A 325 -16.69 3.80 -44.26
C GLU A 325 -16.82 2.33 -44.71
N MET A 326 -16.84 1.40 -43.75
CA MET A 326 -17.09 -0.01 -44.06
C MET A 326 -18.47 -0.24 -44.67
N GLN A 327 -19.52 0.47 -44.23
CA GLN A 327 -20.85 0.35 -44.81
C GLN A 327 -20.89 0.85 -46.26
N ASP A 328 -20.21 1.96 -46.57
CA ASP A 328 -20.13 2.50 -47.92
C ASP A 328 -19.38 1.56 -48.87
N GLU A 329 -18.35 0.85 -48.38
CA GLU A 329 -17.60 -0.14 -49.16
C GLU A 329 -18.39 -1.44 -49.42
N LEU A 330 -19.25 -1.86 -48.49
CA LEU A 330 -19.97 -3.12 -48.54
C LEU A 330 -21.38 -2.94 -49.13
N GLY A 331 -21.61 -3.49 -50.32
CA GLY A 331 -22.92 -3.51 -50.95
C GLY A 331 -23.88 -4.54 -50.31
N ALA A 332 -25.17 -4.45 -50.65
CA ALA A 332 -26.20 -5.36 -50.16
C ALA A 332 -25.94 -6.85 -50.50
N GLU A 333 -25.30 -7.11 -51.65
CA GLU A 333 -24.97 -8.46 -52.14
C GLU A 333 -23.56 -8.92 -51.76
N THR A 334 -22.86 -8.20 -50.87
CA THR A 334 -21.50 -8.55 -50.47
C THR A 334 -21.47 -9.88 -49.72
N ALA A 335 -20.55 -10.75 -50.12
CA ALA A 335 -20.39 -12.07 -49.54
C ALA A 335 -20.02 -11.99 -48.05
N GLU A 336 -20.52 -12.94 -47.27
CA GLU A 336 -20.30 -12.99 -45.82
C GLU A 336 -18.80 -12.96 -45.43
N THR A 337 -17.97 -13.66 -46.20
CA THR A 337 -16.51 -13.68 -46.00
C THR A 337 -15.87 -12.30 -46.15
N GLU A 338 -16.41 -11.46 -47.03
CA GLU A 338 -15.93 -10.09 -47.23
C GLU A 338 -16.39 -9.18 -46.09
N LYS A 339 -17.64 -9.33 -45.62
CA LYS A 339 -18.16 -8.65 -44.42
C LYS A 339 -17.33 -8.97 -43.17
N VAL A 340 -17.02 -10.25 -42.94
CA VAL A 340 -16.15 -10.69 -41.84
C VAL A 340 -14.73 -10.13 -42.00
N ALA A 341 -14.18 -10.10 -43.22
CA ALA A 341 -12.86 -9.53 -43.46
C ALA A 341 -12.81 -8.03 -43.13
N ALA A 342 -13.84 -7.27 -43.51
CA ALA A 342 -13.97 -5.84 -43.20
C ALA A 342 -14.14 -5.61 -41.68
N ALA A 343 -15.01 -6.37 -41.03
CA ALA A 343 -15.21 -6.34 -39.58
C ALA A 343 -13.91 -6.58 -38.80
N ARG A 344 -13.09 -7.53 -39.26
CA ARG A 344 -11.77 -7.82 -38.68
C ARG A 344 -10.78 -6.67 -38.85
N LYS A 345 -10.93 -5.78 -39.85
CA LYS A 345 -10.10 -4.57 -39.98
C LYS A 345 -10.44 -3.57 -38.89
N ILE A 346 -11.72 -3.25 -38.68
CA ILE A 346 -12.17 -2.34 -37.61
C ILE A 346 -11.76 -2.89 -36.24
N TYR A 347 -12.00 -4.19 -35.99
CA TYR A 347 -11.58 -4.81 -34.74
C TYR A 347 -10.06 -4.75 -34.54
N ARG A 348 -9.26 -4.94 -35.60
CA ARG A 348 -7.81 -4.79 -35.52
C ARG A 348 -7.43 -3.37 -35.12
N TRP A 349 -8.01 -2.36 -35.78
CA TRP A 349 -7.79 -0.95 -35.46
C TRP A 349 -8.05 -0.67 -33.97
N ALA A 350 -9.19 -1.09 -33.43
CA ALA A 350 -9.54 -0.88 -32.03
C ALA A 350 -8.52 -1.52 -31.06
N MET A 351 -7.92 -2.65 -31.45
CA MET A 351 -7.01 -3.42 -30.60
C MET A 351 -5.52 -3.05 -30.74
N SER A 352 -5.12 -2.33 -31.79
CA SER A 352 -3.72 -2.00 -32.04
C SER A 352 -3.43 -0.53 -32.35
N GLU A 353 -4.39 0.22 -32.87
CA GLU A 353 -4.20 1.57 -33.41
C GLU A 353 -4.98 2.63 -32.63
N ALA A 354 -6.12 2.28 -32.04
CA ALA A 354 -6.92 3.20 -31.25
C ALA A 354 -6.18 3.60 -29.94
N GLN A 355 -5.52 4.76 -29.97
CA GLN A 355 -4.74 5.31 -28.85
C GLN A 355 -5.55 6.28 -27.98
N ARG A 356 -6.88 6.12 -27.91
CA ARG A 356 -7.72 6.99 -27.09
C ARG A 356 -7.65 6.60 -25.63
N ARG A 357 -6.85 7.38 -24.92
CA ARG A 357 -6.70 7.31 -23.46
C ARG A 357 -7.80 8.14 -22.79
N ILE A 358 -8.26 7.66 -21.63
CA ILE A 358 -9.24 8.39 -20.80
C ILE A 358 -8.65 9.72 -20.35
N ARG A 359 -7.39 9.70 -19.90
CA ARG A 359 -6.54 10.86 -19.63
C ARG A 359 -5.18 10.68 -20.33
N PRO A 360 -4.46 11.76 -20.70
CA PRO A 360 -3.25 11.67 -21.52
C PRO A 360 -2.17 10.70 -21.02
N ASP A 361 -1.97 10.64 -19.70
CA ASP A 361 -0.90 9.86 -19.07
C ASP A 361 -1.38 8.49 -18.54
N CYS A 362 -2.67 8.19 -18.66
CA CYS A 362 -3.23 6.87 -18.37
C CYS A 362 -3.09 5.99 -19.63
N ASP A 363 -1.93 5.38 -19.81
CA ASP A 363 -1.52 4.71 -21.05
C ASP A 363 -1.61 3.18 -21.04
N GLU A 364 -2.15 2.60 -19.98
CA GLU A 364 -2.31 1.17 -19.82
C GLU A 364 -3.26 0.57 -20.88
N PRO A 365 -2.79 -0.33 -21.78
CA PRO A 365 -3.55 -0.76 -22.94
C PRO A 365 -4.88 -1.46 -22.64
N PHE A 366 -4.97 -2.19 -21.52
CA PHE A 366 -6.20 -2.91 -21.20
C PHE A 366 -7.37 -1.94 -20.97
N VAL A 367 -7.12 -0.71 -20.52
CA VAL A 367 -8.16 0.29 -20.25
C VAL A 367 -8.92 0.64 -21.52
N SER A 368 -8.19 0.94 -22.61
CA SER A 368 -8.80 1.28 -23.90
C SER A 368 -9.45 0.07 -24.56
N LYS A 369 -8.70 -1.04 -24.67
CA LYS A 369 -9.18 -2.28 -25.32
C LYS A 369 -10.41 -2.84 -24.62
N GLY A 370 -10.35 -2.93 -23.30
CA GLY A 370 -11.47 -3.37 -22.49
C GLY A 370 -12.66 -2.42 -22.56
N SER A 371 -12.46 -1.10 -22.70
CA SER A 371 -13.57 -0.15 -22.89
C SER A 371 -14.30 -0.36 -24.21
N PHE A 372 -13.60 -0.69 -25.31
CA PHE A 372 -14.27 -1.11 -26.54
C PHE A 372 -15.06 -2.40 -26.36
N HIS A 373 -14.52 -3.37 -25.61
CA HIS A 373 -15.27 -4.59 -25.30
C HIS A 373 -16.51 -4.31 -24.44
N MET A 374 -16.43 -3.41 -23.47
CA MET A 374 -17.57 -2.96 -22.67
C MET A 374 -18.64 -2.28 -23.55
N LEU A 375 -18.23 -1.40 -24.46
CA LEU A 375 -19.16 -0.77 -25.41
C LEU A 375 -19.80 -1.78 -26.36
N ALA A 376 -19.07 -2.82 -26.77
CA ALA A 376 -19.59 -3.90 -27.59
C ALA A 376 -20.55 -4.82 -26.81
N ASP A 377 -20.32 -4.95 -25.50
CA ASP A 377 -21.21 -5.67 -24.59
C ASP A 377 -22.54 -4.91 -24.39
N ASP A 378 -22.46 -3.58 -24.34
CA ASP A 378 -23.60 -2.66 -24.25
C ASP A 378 -24.29 -2.39 -25.60
N TYR A 379 -23.90 -3.07 -26.68
CA TYR A 379 -24.40 -2.87 -28.06
C TYR A 379 -24.22 -1.45 -28.62
N ARG A 380 -23.36 -0.64 -28.02
CA ARG A 380 -23.07 0.74 -28.47
C ARG A 380 -22.06 0.78 -29.62
N VAL A 381 -21.23 -0.25 -29.72
CA VAL A 381 -20.35 -0.48 -30.88
C VAL A 381 -20.51 -1.92 -31.34
N GLY A 382 -20.16 -2.18 -32.60
CA GLY A 382 -20.07 -3.54 -33.09
C GLY A 382 -19.11 -3.73 -34.25
N TRP A 383 -18.67 -4.97 -34.44
CA TRP A 383 -17.60 -5.25 -35.40
C TRP A 383 -18.14 -5.58 -36.79
N HIS A 384 -19.19 -6.39 -36.85
CA HIS A 384 -19.80 -6.84 -38.10
C HIS A 384 -20.85 -5.83 -38.58
N VAL A 385 -20.96 -5.58 -39.89
CA VAL A 385 -21.95 -4.62 -40.43
C VAL A 385 -23.39 -4.93 -40.01
N ASP A 386 -23.74 -6.22 -39.95
CA ASP A 386 -25.05 -6.71 -39.52
C ASP A 386 -25.15 -7.00 -37.99
N PHE A 387 -24.22 -6.50 -37.14
CA PHE A 387 -24.14 -6.93 -35.73
C PHE A 387 -25.44 -6.73 -34.96
N GLY A 388 -26.09 -5.57 -35.09
CA GLY A 388 -27.35 -5.26 -34.39
C GLY A 388 -28.47 -6.25 -34.73
N ALA A 389 -28.64 -6.57 -36.02
CA ALA A 389 -29.64 -7.55 -36.46
C ALA A 389 -29.31 -8.98 -36.01
N ARG A 390 -28.03 -9.37 -36.06
CA ARG A 390 -27.60 -10.75 -35.75
C ARG A 390 -27.53 -11.05 -34.26
N LEU A 391 -27.21 -10.06 -33.44
CA LEU A 391 -27.19 -10.24 -31.98
C LEU A 391 -28.62 -10.27 -31.41
N MET A 392 -29.56 -9.49 -31.98
CA MET A 392 -30.98 -9.60 -31.63
C MET A 392 -31.56 -10.98 -31.96
N ALA A 393 -31.17 -11.59 -33.09
CA ALA A 393 -31.59 -12.93 -33.47
C ALA A 393 -31.01 -14.06 -32.58
N VAL A 394 -29.95 -13.79 -31.82
CA VAL A 394 -29.34 -14.74 -30.86
C VAL A 394 -30.00 -14.62 -29.46
N LEU A 395 -30.60 -13.47 -29.14
CA LEU A 395 -31.31 -13.22 -27.89
C LEU A 395 -32.79 -13.65 -27.90
N GLU A 396 -33.39 -13.84 -29.07
CA GLU A 396 -34.72 -14.46 -29.17
C GLU A 396 -34.60 -15.97 -28.90
N PRO A 397 -35.24 -16.51 -27.83
CA PRO A 397 -35.30 -17.95 -27.65
C PRO A 397 -35.99 -18.55 -28.88
N VAL A 398 -35.54 -19.72 -29.30
CA VAL A 398 -36.20 -20.54 -30.33
C VAL A 398 -37.56 -21.04 -29.78
N GLU A 399 -38.54 -20.16 -29.63
CA GLU A 399 -39.96 -20.46 -29.48
C GLU A 399 -40.68 -20.27 -30.83
N ALA A 400 -40.10 -20.80 -31.90
CA ALA A 400 -40.77 -20.83 -33.20
C ALA A 400 -40.24 -21.95 -34.11
N ALA A 401 -40.02 -23.14 -33.56
CA ALA A 401 -39.77 -24.33 -34.37
C ALA A 401 -40.44 -25.58 -33.76
N SER A 402 -41.75 -25.51 -33.57
CA SER A 402 -42.61 -26.69 -33.48
C SER A 402 -44.00 -26.29 -33.98
N LYS A 403 -44.22 -26.54 -35.27
CA LYS A 403 -45.56 -26.69 -35.84
C LYS A 403 -46.12 -28.05 -35.46
#